data_AF-A0A2K3L4G5-F1
#
_entry.id   AF-A0A2K3L4G5-F1
#
_cell.length_a   1.000
_cell.length_b   1.000
_cell.length_c   1.000
_cell.angle_alpha   90.00
_cell.angle_beta   90.00
_cell.angle_gamma   90.00
#
_symmetry.space_group_name_H-M   'P 1'
#
loop_
_entity.id
_entity.type
_entity.pdbx_description
1 polymer ?
#
loop_
_entity_poly.entity_id
_entity_poly.type
_entity_poly.pdbx_seq_one_letter_code
_entity_poly.pdbx_strand_id
1 'polypeptide(L)' 'MAAPGGGMLDGVQTAQPPGTDMTGICFRDQLWLNTYPLDRNLVFDYFALSPFYDWTSNNEQLRMRSQHPLDLSQLT' A
#
# COMPACT_ATOMS: atom_id res chain seq x y z
N MET A 1 16.33 -26.98 4.55
CA MET A 1 15.06 -27.38 3.92
C MET A 1 14.38 -26.11 3.45
N ALA A 2 14.15 -25.97 2.14
CA ALA A 2 13.50 -24.80 1.55
C ALA A 2 11.98 -24.91 1.73
N ALA A 3 11.32 -23.83 2.14
CA ALA A 3 9.87 -23.72 2.09
C ALA A 3 9.49 -22.90 0.85
N PRO A 4 8.74 -23.46 -0.11
CA PRO A 4 8.12 -22.72 -1.20
C PRO A 4 6.72 -22.24 -0.76
N GLY A 5 6.23 -21.14 -1.32
CA GLY A 5 4.81 -20.81 -1.21
C GLY A 5 4.50 -19.33 -1.41
N GLY A 6 4.38 -18.91 -2.66
CA GLY A 6 3.58 -17.74 -2.99
C GLY A 6 2.13 -18.00 -2.59
N GLY A 7 1.59 -17.13 -1.74
CA GLY A 7 0.21 -17.20 -1.26
C GLY A 7 -0.40 -15.80 -1.34
N MET A 8 -1.19 -15.60 -2.39
CA MET A 8 -2.21 -14.57 -2.49
C MET A 8 -3.08 -14.63 -1.21
N LEU A 9 -3.17 -13.55 -0.44
CA LEU A 9 -4.25 -13.41 0.54
C LEU A 9 -5.12 -12.20 0.22
N ASP A 10 -6.39 -12.54 0.04
CA ASP A 10 -7.61 -11.74 0.14
C ASP A 10 -7.48 -10.44 0.95
N GLY A 11 -8.15 -9.39 0.46
CA GLY A 11 -8.23 -8.06 1.05
C GLY A 11 -8.96 -7.99 2.39
N VAL A 12 -8.42 -8.66 3.41
CA VAL A 12 -8.72 -8.39 4.82
C VAL A 12 -7.65 -7.44 5.32
N GLN A 13 -8.05 -6.20 5.56
CA GLN A 13 -7.25 -5.18 6.24
C GLN A 13 -6.95 -5.67 7.66
N THR A 14 -5.83 -6.38 7.83
CA THR A 14 -5.29 -6.69 9.15
C THR A 14 -4.45 -5.49 9.60
N ALA A 15 -4.95 -4.76 10.60
CA ALA A 15 -4.09 -3.88 11.37
C ALA A 15 -2.86 -4.70 11.80
N GLN A 16 -1.67 -4.29 11.34
CA GLN A 16 -0.44 -5.05 11.51
C GLN A 16 -0.18 -5.32 12.99
N PRO A 17 0.01 -6.59 13.40
CA PRO A 17 0.44 -6.90 14.76
C PRO A 17 1.80 -6.24 15.02
N PRO A 18 1.97 -5.49 16.13
CA PRO A 18 3.27 -4.89 16.44
C PRO A 18 4.33 -5.99 16.58
N GLY A 19 5.36 -5.96 15.72
CA GLY A 19 6.53 -6.84 15.80
C GLY A 19 6.66 -7.92 14.72
N THR A 20 5.81 -7.96 13.68
CA THR A 20 6.06 -8.84 12.52
C THR A 20 7.17 -8.26 11.64
N ASP A 21 8.25 -9.01 11.44
CA ASP A 21 9.31 -8.65 10.48
C ASP A 21 8.76 -8.76 9.05
N MET A 22 8.69 -7.61 8.37
CA MET A 22 8.17 -7.46 7.02
C MET A 22 9.28 -7.35 5.96
N THR A 23 10.56 -7.41 6.35
CA THR A 23 11.70 -7.20 5.43
C THR A 23 11.93 -8.36 4.46
N GLY A 24 11.40 -9.56 4.75
CA GLY A 24 11.53 -10.75 3.92
C GLY A 24 10.41 -10.98 2.91
N ILE A 25 9.40 -10.11 2.85
CA ILE A 25 8.21 -10.28 1.99
C ILE A 25 8.15 -9.20 0.91
N CYS A 26 7.51 -9.53 -0.22
CA CYS A 26 7.30 -8.62 -1.34
C CYS A 26 5.80 -8.47 -1.60
N PHE A 27 5.36 -7.25 -1.90
CA PHE A 27 3.98 -6.97 -2.29
C PHE A 27 3.89 -6.73 -3.81
N ARG A 28 2.99 -7.44 -4.48
CA ARG A 28 2.63 -7.21 -5.88
C ARG A 28 1.24 -7.74 -6.17
N ASP A 29 0.31 -6.87 -6.57
CA ASP A 29 -1.01 -7.26 -7.08
C ASP A 29 -1.02 -7.11 -8.61
N GLN A 30 -0.95 -8.25 -9.30
CA GLN A 30 -0.92 -8.28 -10.77
C GLN A 30 -2.28 -7.93 -11.39
N LEU A 31 -3.39 -8.24 -10.73
CA LEU A 31 -4.73 -7.96 -11.25
C LEU A 31 -4.97 -6.46 -11.27
N TRP A 32 -4.59 -5.78 -10.19
CA TRP A 32 -4.65 -4.33 -10.11
C TRP A 32 -3.78 -3.68 -11.20
N LEU A 33 -2.52 -4.12 -11.34
CA LEU A 33 -1.58 -3.57 -12.32
C LEU A 33 -1.98 -3.82 -13.79
N ASN A 34 -2.72 -4.90 -14.07
CA ASN A 34 -3.27 -5.15 -15.41
C ASN A 34 -4.46 -4.24 -15.73
N THR A 35 -5.16 -3.74 -14.69
CA THR A 35 -6.38 -2.93 -14.84
C THR A 35 -6.06 -1.44 -14.84
N TYR A 36 -5.15 -1.03 -13.97
CA TYR A 36 -4.77 0.35 -13.75
C TYR A 36 -3.27 0.53 -14.04
N PRO A 37 -2.88 1.31 -15.07
CA PRO A 37 -1.48 1.59 -15.32
C PRO A 37 -0.89 2.34 -14.12
N LEU A 38 0.31 1.94 -13.70
CA LEU A 38 0.96 2.55 -12.55
C LEU A 38 1.50 3.94 -12.93
N ASP A 39 0.83 4.99 -12.46
CA ASP A 39 1.23 6.38 -12.65
C ASP A 39 1.31 7.15 -11.31
N ARG A 40 1.67 8.44 -11.38
CA ARG A 40 1.88 9.28 -10.18
C ARG A 40 0.62 9.51 -9.35
N ASN A 41 -0.56 9.37 -9.93
CA ASN A 41 -1.82 9.57 -9.24
C ASN A 41 -2.27 8.27 -8.57
N LEU A 42 -2.05 7.14 -9.24
CA LEU A 42 -2.55 5.84 -8.80
C LEU A 42 -1.54 5.04 -7.96
N VAL A 43 -0.26 5.42 -7.94
CA VAL A 43 0.77 4.75 -7.13
C VAL A 43 0.44 4.77 -5.63
N PHE A 44 -0.19 5.84 -5.15
CA PHE A 44 -0.59 5.95 -3.74
C PHE A 44 -1.77 5.03 -3.40
N ASP A 45 -2.75 4.93 -4.29
CA ASP A 45 -3.88 4.01 -4.14
C ASP A 45 -3.43 2.55 -4.21
N TYR A 46 -2.50 2.22 -5.12
CA TYR A 46 -1.91 0.88 -5.19
C TYR A 46 -1.13 0.54 -3.92
N PHE A 47 -0.30 1.47 -3.44
CA PHE A 47 0.49 1.25 -2.23
C PHE A 47 -0.38 1.14 -0.98
N ALA A 48 -1.55 1.78 -0.94
CA ALA A 48 -2.52 1.66 0.16
C ALA A 48 -3.10 0.26 0.33
N LEU A 49 -3.03 -0.58 -0.71
CA LEU A 49 -3.42 -2.00 -0.66
C LEU A 49 -2.32 -2.90 -0.08
N SER A 50 -1.10 -2.36 0.07
CA SER A 50 0.04 -3.12 0.54
C SER A 50 -0.08 -3.45 2.02
N PRO A 51 0.37 -4.64 2.47
CA PRO A 51 0.51 -4.93 3.91
C PRO A 51 1.50 -3.98 4.61
N PHE A 52 2.32 -3.25 3.85
CA PHE A 52 3.24 -2.24 4.35
C PHE A 52 2.57 -0.88 4.60
N TYR A 53 1.30 -0.70 4.22
CA TYR A 53 0.61 0.57 4.40
C TYR A 53 0.19 0.79 5.86
N ASP A 54 0.63 1.91 6.42
CA ASP A 54 0.25 2.33 7.76
C ASP A 54 -0.95 3.30 7.70
N TRP A 55 -2.07 2.90 8.30
CA TRP A 55 -3.30 3.70 8.39
C TRP A 55 -3.16 4.91 9.32
N THR A 56 -2.11 4.96 10.15
CA THR A 56 -1.77 6.13 10.98
C THR A 56 -0.87 7.12 10.24
N SER A 57 -0.38 6.77 9.04
CA SER A 57 0.52 7.62 8.28
C SER A 57 -0.11 8.94 7.83
N ASN A 58 0.73 9.94 7.58
CA ASN A 58 0.28 11.22 7.03
C ASN A 58 -0.45 11.06 5.69
N ASN A 59 -0.08 10.06 4.90
CA ASN A 59 -0.69 9.79 3.60
C ASN A 59 -2.16 9.39 3.74
N GLU A 60 -2.53 8.63 4.78
CA GLU A 60 -3.94 8.27 5.04
C GLU A 60 -4.74 9.49 5.48
N GLN A 61 -4.15 10.35 6.30
CA GLN A 61 -4.78 11.61 6.71
C GLN A 61 -5.05 12.54 5.50
N LEU A 62 -4.11 12.60 4.54
CA LEU A 62 -4.30 13.34 3.29
C LEU A 62 -5.40 12.71 2.43
N ARG A 63 -5.42 11.38 2.30
CA ARG A 63 -6.44 10.64 1.55
C ARG A 63 -7.85 10.88 2.13
N MET A 64 -8.00 10.84 3.45
CA MET A 64 -9.24 11.14 4.17
C MET A 64 -9.75 12.56 3.92
N ARG A 65 -8.84 13.51 3.68
CA ARG A 65 -9.14 14.91 3.36
C ARG A 65 -9.31 15.16 1.87
N SER A 66 -9.24 14.11 1.04
CA SER A 66 -9.21 14.21 -0.43
C SER A 66 -8.12 15.15 -0.95
N GLN A 67 -7.00 15.25 -0.22
CA GLN A 67 -5.84 16.03 -0.61
C GLN A 67 -4.87 15.13 -1.36
N HIS A 68 -4.53 15.54 -2.58
CA HIS A 68 -3.60 14.76 -3.38
C HIS A 68 -2.20 14.85 -2.77
N PRO A 69 -1.49 13.73 -2.51
CA PRO A 69 -0.18 13.76 -1.86
C PRO A 69 0.89 14.57 -2.60
N LEU A 70 0.70 14.81 -3.89
CA LEU A 70 1.59 15.63 -4.74
C LEU A 70 1.08 17.07 -4.93
N ASP A 71 0.04 17.49 -4.21
CA ASP A 71 -0.45 18.86 -4.24
C ASP A 71 0.51 19.80 -3.49
N LEU A 72 1.40 20.44 -4.26
CA LEU A 72 2.41 21.38 -3.77
C LEU A 72 1.81 22.69 -3.23
N SER A 73 0.52 22.96 -3.46
CA SER A 73 -0.14 24.16 -2.91
C SER A 73 -0.14 24.19 -1.38
N GLN A 74 0.02 23.03 -0.73
CA GLN A 74 0.01 22.88 0.71
C GLN A 74 1.39 23.09 1.37
N LEU A 75 2.45 23.36 0.59
CA LEU A 75 3.85 23.47 1.05
C LEU A 75 4.31 24.91 1.34
N THR A 76 3.39 25.78 1.73
CA THR A 76 3.68 27.23 1.94
C THR A 76 4.29 27.50 3.31
#